data_AF-A0A1F5CS75-F1
#
_entry.id   AF-A0A1F5CS75-F1
#
_cell.length_a   1.000
_cell.length_b   1.000
_cell.length_c   1.000
_cell.angle_alpha   90.00
_cell.angle_beta   90.00
_cell.angle_gamma   90.00
#
_symmetry.space_group_name_H-M   'P 1'
#
loop_
_entity.id
_entity.type
_entity.pdbx_description
1 polymer ?
#
loop_
_entity_poly.entity_id
_entity_poly.type
_entity_poly.pdbx_seq_one_letter_code
_entity_poly.pdbx_strand_id
1 'polypeptide(L)'
;MNLERSKKGGPSESEFRAYVVQLIINGDADGALELLSRHFKIIPPELSVGLPKGHRKGVSGLYTGGDHTIHVFNSDVLQQPFTILHEFY
;
A
#
# COMPACT_ATOMS: atom_id res chain seq x y z
N MET A 1 15.76 30.25 25.13
CA MET A 1 15.72 29.10 24.20
C MET A 1 14.32 29.03 23.62
N ASN A 2 14.10 29.66 22.47
CA ASN A 2 12.85 29.55 21.73
C ASN A 2 13.13 28.67 20.52
N LEU A 3 12.64 27.43 20.56
CA LEU A 3 12.62 26.58 19.38
C LEU A 3 11.34 26.93 18.63
N GLU A 4 11.47 27.84 17.67
CA GLU A 4 10.42 28.14 16.73
C GLU A 4 9.99 26.83 16.05
N ARG A 5 8.77 26.38 16.38
CA ARG A 5 8.07 25.34 15.64
C ARG A 5 7.93 25.84 14.21
N SER A 6 8.84 25.39 13.36
CA SER A 6 8.77 25.57 11.91
C SER A 6 7.47 24.92 11.42
N LYS A 7 6.44 25.74 11.27
CA LYS A 7 5.26 25.43 10.47
C LYS A 7 5.71 25.46 9.00
N LYS A 8 6.11 24.30 8.48
CA LYS A 8 6.23 24.04 7.04
C LYS A 8 5.47 22.77 6.64
N GLY A 9 4.16 22.93 6.46
CA GLY A 9 3.45 22.61 5.22
C GLY A 9 3.12 21.16 4.82
N GLY A 10 3.24 20.15 5.68
CA GLY A 10 2.78 18.78 5.36
C GLY A 10 2.98 17.80 6.53
N PRO A 11 2.35 16.61 6.49
CA PRO A 11 2.63 15.56 7.47
C PRO A 11 4.10 15.16 7.39
N SER A 12 4.70 14.85 8.54
CA SER A 12 6.01 14.20 8.60
C SER A 12 5.95 12.82 7.94
N GLU A 13 7.11 12.28 7.58
CA GLU A 13 7.23 10.96 6.97
C GLU A 13 6.58 9.85 7.83
N SER A 14 6.76 9.93 9.15
CA SER A 14 6.16 8.97 10.07
C SER A 14 4.63 9.11 10.14
N GLU A 15 4.11 10.34 10.10
CA GLU A 15 2.66 10.59 10.06
C GLU A 15 2.05 10.10 8.74
N PHE A 16 2.73 10.32 7.61
CA PHE A 16 2.31 9.80 6.32
C PHE A 16 2.25 8.26 6.33
N ARG A 17 3.31 7.59 6.78
CA ARG A 17 3.35 6.12 6.86
C ARG A 17 2.27 5.57 7.79
N ALA A 18 2.07 6.19 8.96
CA ALA A 18 1.03 5.78 9.89
C ALA A 18 -0.36 5.91 9.27
N TYR A 19 -0.61 6.98 8.50
CA TYR A 19 -1.88 7.17 7.80
C TYR A 19 -2.12 6.12 6.72
N VAL A 20 -1.11 5.80 5.91
CA VAL A 20 -1.16 4.71 4.91
C VAL A 20 -1.50 3.37 5.57
N VAL A 21 -0.82 3.02 6.66
CA VAL A 21 -1.10 1.78 7.42
C VAL A 21 -2.53 1.77 7.95
N GLN A 22 -3.01 2.90 8.47
CA GLN A 22 -4.37 3.02 8.98
C GLN A 22 -5.43 2.80 7.90
N LEU A 23 -5.21 3.32 6.68
CA LEU A 23 -6.11 3.09 5.55
C LEU A 23 -6.22 1.60 5.21
N ILE A 24 -5.09 0.90 5.15
CA ILE A 24 -5.07 -0.55 4.87
C ILE A 24 -5.83 -1.32 5.97
N ILE A 25 -5.55 -1.04 7.25
CA ILE A 25 -6.26 -1.68 8.38
C ILE A 25 -7.78 -1.44 8.31
N ASN A 26 -8.19 -0.26 7.83
CA ASN A 26 -9.60 0.09 7.68
C ASN A 26 -10.25 -0.50 6.41
N GLY A 27 -9.50 -1.23 5.59
CA GLY A 27 -9.97 -1.84 4.34
C GLY A 27 -9.92 -0.92 3.12
N ASP A 28 -9.28 0.24 3.21
CA ASP A 28 -9.04 1.16 2.09
C ASP A 28 -7.63 0.98 1.53
N ALA A 29 -7.36 -0.23 1.01
CA ALA A 29 -6.07 -0.56 0.42
C ALA A 29 -5.84 0.22 -0.89
N ASP A 30 -6.88 0.43 -1.71
CA ASP A 30 -6.80 1.24 -2.93
C ASP A 30 -6.38 2.69 -2.63
N GLY A 31 -7.02 3.33 -1.64
CA GLY A 31 -6.66 4.68 -1.21
C GLY A 31 -5.23 4.78 -0.67
N ALA A 32 -4.76 3.74 0.04
CA ALA A 32 -3.40 3.65 0.51
C ALA A 32 -2.39 3.57 -0.65
N LEU A 33 -2.65 2.72 -1.65
CA LEU A 33 -1.80 2.56 -2.84
C LEU A 33 -1.76 3.83 -3.68
N GLU A 34 -2.90 4.51 -3.85
CA GLU A 34 -2.99 5.79 -4.55
C GLU A 34 -2.13 6.88 -3.86
N LEU A 35 -2.11 6.93 -2.52
CA LEU A 35 -1.28 7.86 -1.76
C LEU A 35 0.21 7.53 -1.87
N LEU A 36 0.57 6.26 -1.74
CA LEU A 36 1.95 5.80 -1.89
C LEU A 36 2.47 6.07 -3.30
N SER A 37 1.69 5.78 -4.33
CA SER A 37 2.08 6.02 -5.72
C SER A 37 2.25 7.48 -6.04
N ARG A 38 1.42 8.36 -5.49
CA ARG A 38 1.63 9.81 -5.58
C ARG A 38 2.90 10.27 -4.86
N HIS A 39 3.21 9.69 -3.71
CA HIS A 39 4.42 10.00 -2.95
C HIS A 39 5.70 9.57 -3.71
N PHE A 40 5.71 8.35 -4.27
CA PHE A 40 6.85 7.81 -5.03
C PHE A 40 6.84 8.16 -6.52
N LYS A 41 5.79 8.83 -7.01
CA LYS A 41 5.59 9.22 -8.41
C LYS A 41 5.60 8.02 -9.38
N ILE A 42 4.94 6.94 -8.97
CA ILE A 42 4.71 5.75 -9.81
C ILE A 42 3.23 5.63 -10.16
N ILE A 43 2.90 4.72 -11.08
CA ILE A 43 1.52 4.39 -11.40
C ILE A 43 0.94 3.59 -10.23
N PRO A 44 -0.26 3.92 -9.70
CA PRO A 44 -0.92 3.12 -8.68
C PRO A 44 -1.20 1.71 -9.19
N PRO A 45 -0.78 0.67 -8.47
CA PRO A 45 -1.15 -0.67 -8.86
C PRO A 45 -2.63 -0.93 -8.57
N GLU A 46 -3.27 -1.72 -9.43
CA GLU A 46 -4.62 -2.23 -9.19
C GLU A 46 -4.61 -3.35 -8.14
N LEU A 47 -5.72 -3.54 -7.43
CA LEU A 47 -5.90 -4.68 -6.52
C LEU A 47 -6.83 -5.72 -7.13
N SER A 48 -6.43 -6.98 -7.09
CA SER A 48 -7.22 -8.10 -7.60
C SER A 48 -7.28 -9.24 -6.59
N VAL A 49 -8.48 -9.73 -6.28
CA VAL A 49 -8.67 -10.89 -5.41
C VAL A 49 -8.59 -12.17 -6.23
N GLY A 50 -7.67 -13.05 -5.84
CA GLY A 50 -7.40 -14.31 -6.50
C GLY A 50 -6.04 -14.29 -7.20
N LEU A 51 -5.28 -15.36 -7.01
CA LEU A 51 -3.97 -15.52 -7.64
C LEU A 51 -4.11 -15.98 -9.11
N PRO A 52 -3.23 -15.51 -10.02
CA PRO A 52 -3.15 -15.99 -11.39
C PRO A 52 -2.98 -17.52 -11.46
N LYS A 53 -3.52 -18.15 -12.51
CA LYS A 53 -3.43 -19.61 -12.69
C LYS A 53 -1.97 -20.08 -12.65
N GLY A 54 -1.70 -21.15 -11.89
CA GLY A 54 -0.37 -21.73 -11.72
C GLY A 54 0.41 -21.22 -10.49
N HIS A 55 -0.03 -20.14 -9.85
CA HIS A 55 0.60 -19.57 -8.65
C HIS A 55 -0.25 -19.95 -7.43
N ARG A 56 0.05 -21.09 -6.78
CA ARG A 56 -0.89 -21.70 -5.80
C ARG A 56 -0.29 -22.22 -4.50
N LYS A 57 1.01 -22.08 -4.23
CA LYS A 57 1.59 -22.61 -2.98
C LYS A 57 2.33 -21.53 -2.19
N GLY A 58 1.71 -21.10 -1.09
CA GLY A 58 2.38 -20.39 0.00
C GLY A 58 2.52 -18.87 -0.12
N VAL A 59 1.84 -18.23 -1.07
CA VAL A 59 1.98 -16.79 -1.33
C VAL A 59 0.68 -16.06 -0.99
N SER A 60 0.77 -15.00 -0.18
CA SER A 60 -0.38 -14.19 0.25
C SER A 60 -0.72 -13.06 -0.73
N GLY A 61 0.28 -12.56 -1.47
CA GLY A 61 0.12 -11.55 -2.51
C GLY A 61 1.18 -11.66 -3.60
N LEU A 62 0.92 -11.14 -4.79
CA LEU A 62 1.84 -11.14 -5.93
C LEU A 62 1.66 -9.90 -6.78
N TYR A 63 2.70 -9.09 -6.93
CA TYR A 63 2.75 -8.04 -7.95
C TYR A 63 3.05 -8.59 -9.35
N THR A 64 2.25 -8.17 -10.34
CA THR A 64 2.46 -8.43 -11.77
C THR A 64 2.77 -7.14 -12.51
N GLY A 65 3.97 -7.07 -13.10
CA GLY A 65 4.46 -5.84 -13.75
C GLY A 65 3.83 -5.53 -15.12
N GLY A 66 3.08 -6.46 -15.72
CA GLY A 66 2.47 -6.25 -17.04
C GLY A 66 1.21 -5.38 -17.00
N ASP A 67 0.42 -5.54 -15.95
CA ASP A 67 -0.85 -4.85 -15.68
C ASP A 67 -0.77 -3.98 -14.42
N HIS A 68 0.41 -3.86 -13.80
CA HIS A 68 0.62 -3.15 -12.55
C HIS A 68 -0.41 -3.60 -11.49
N THR A 69 -0.58 -4.90 -11.28
CA THR A 69 -1.62 -5.42 -10.38
C THR A 69 -1.00 -6.14 -9.19
N ILE A 70 -1.49 -5.85 -7.98
CA ILE A 70 -1.25 -6.64 -6.78
C ILE A 70 -2.39 -7.65 -6.67
N HIS A 71 -2.08 -8.91 -6.92
CA HIS A 71 -2.99 -10.03 -6.69
C HIS A 71 -2.90 -10.47 -5.25
N VAL A 72 -4.03 -10.56 -4.54
CA VAL A 72 -4.08 -11.10 -3.18
C VAL A 72 -4.77 -12.45 -3.14
N PHE A 73 -4.39 -13.31 -2.20
CA PHE A 73 -4.96 -14.65 -2.09
C PHE A 73 -6.47 -14.63 -1.78
N ASN A 74 -6.90 -13.74 -0.88
CA ASN A 74 -8.29 -13.54 -0.50
C ASN A 74 -8.50 -12.08 -0.04
N SER A 75 -9.76 -11.71 0.22
CA SER A 75 -10.12 -10.35 0.67
C SER A 75 -9.52 -9.97 2.02
N ASP A 76 -9.25 -10.93 2.90
CA ASP A 76 -8.72 -10.65 4.24
C ASP A 76 -7.30 -10.08 4.17
N VAL A 77 -6.55 -10.45 3.12
CA VAL A 77 -5.21 -9.92 2.83
C VAL A 77 -5.23 -8.43 2.50
N LEU A 78 -6.34 -7.90 1.96
CA LEU A 78 -6.47 -6.46 1.68
C LEU A 78 -6.36 -5.59 2.94
N GLN A 79 -6.63 -6.16 4.12
CA GLN A 79 -6.50 -5.49 5.40
C GLN A 79 -5.16 -5.78 6.10
N GLN A 80 -4.22 -6.47 5.44
CA GLN A 80 -2.91 -6.81 6.00
C GLN A 80 -1.84 -5.82 5.50
N PRO A 81 -1.46 -4.81 6.31
CA PRO A 81 -0.52 -3.77 5.85
C PRO A 81 0.83 -4.33 5.44
N PHE A 82 1.33 -5.35 6.14
CA PHE A 82 2.60 -5.96 5.81
C PHE A 82 2.60 -6.57 4.40
N THR A 83 1.54 -7.27 4.01
CA THR A 83 1.44 -7.90 2.68
C THR A 83 1.25 -6.85 1.59
N ILE A 84 0.30 -5.92 1.76
CA ILE A 84 0.06 -4.87 0.76
C ILE A 84 1.29 -4.00 0.54
N LEU A 85 2.00 -3.63 1.61
CA LEU A 85 3.24 -2.84 1.50
C LEU A 85 4.40 -3.66 0.92
N HIS A 86 4.48 -4.96 1.20
CA HIS A 86 5.51 -5.84 0.63
C HIS A 86 5.38 -5.97 -0.88
N GLU A 87 4.15 -6.10 -1.40
CA GLU A 87 3.91 -6.21 -2.84
C GLU A 87 3.99 -4.86 -3.58
N PHE A 88 3.86 -3.74 -2.86
CA PHE A 88 3.99 -2.40 -3.45
C PHE A 88 5.45 -1.99 -3.73
N TYR A 89 6.40 -2.45 -2.91
CA TYR A 89 7.83 -2.12 -2.99
C TYR A 89 8.62 -3.09 -3.87
#